data_AF-G9FSG2-F1
#
_entry.id   AF-G9FSG2-F1
#
_cell.length_a   1.000
_cell.length_b   1.000
_cell.length_c   1.000
_cell.angle_alpha   90.00
_cell.angle_beta   90.00
_cell.angle_gamma   90.00
#
_symmetry.space_group_name_H-M   'P 1'
#
loop_
_entity.id
_entity.type
_entity.pdbx_description
1 polymer ?
#
loop_
_entity_poly.entity_id
_entity_poly.type
_entity_poly.pdbx_seq_one_letter_code
_entity_poly.pdbx_strand_id
1 'polypeptide(L)' 'YSISTACATSNFCILNAAHHILRGETDVMLCGGSDAAIIPIGLGGFVACRALSQRNADPTKASRPWDV' A
#
# COMPACT_ATOMS: atom_id res chain seq x y z
N TYR A 1 13.87 9.24 6.06
CA TYR A 1 14.29 7.83 5.89
C TYR A 1 13.15 7.04 5.26
N SER A 2 13.39 5.78 4.88
CA SER A 2 12.36 4.91 4.30
C SER A 2 11.86 3.90 5.32
N ILE A 3 10.56 3.68 5.34
CA ILE A 3 9.90 2.61 6.12
C ILE A 3 9.34 1.63 5.09
N SER A 4 9.44 0.32 5.36
CA SER A 4 8.90 -0.73 4.49
C SER A 4 8.13 -1.73 5.33
N THR A 5 6.81 -1.64 5.28
CA THR A 5 5.86 -2.49 6.02
C THR A 5 4.77 -3.01 5.08
N ALA A 6 5.16 -3.42 3.87
CA ALA A 6 4.27 -3.91 2.81
C ALA A 6 3.10 -2.93 2.56
N CYS A 7 1.86 -3.42 2.54
CA CYS A 7 0.66 -2.63 2.27
C CYS A 7 0.42 -1.50 3.30
N ALA A 8 1.06 -1.54 4.48
CA ALA A 8 0.90 -0.53 5.52
C ALA A 8 1.95 0.58 5.47
N THR A 9 2.86 0.56 4.50
CA THR A 9 4.04 1.44 4.44
C THR A 9 3.70 2.92 4.59
N SER A 10 2.78 3.45 3.77
CA SER A 10 2.41 4.87 3.82
C SER A 10 1.82 5.27 5.17
N ASN A 11 1.05 4.40 5.82
CA ASN A 11 0.49 4.66 7.14
C ASN A 11 1.59 4.78 8.19
N PHE A 12 2.58 3.90 8.16
CA PHE A 12 3.72 3.97 9.08
C PHE A 12 4.60 5.19 8.81
N CYS A 13 4.80 5.59 7.55
CA CYS A 13 5.48 6.84 7.20
C CYS A 13 4.79 8.06 7.82
N ILE A 14 3.46 8.14 7.71
CA ILE A 14 2.66 9.26 8.26
C ILE A 14 2.71 9.24 9.79
N LEU A 15 2.49 8.09 10.42
CA LEU A 15 2.52 7.95 11.88
C LEU A 15 3.87 8.39 12.45
N ASN A 16 4.94 7.94 11.81
CA ASN A 16 6.28 8.28 12.24
C ASN A 16 6.58 9.78 12.07
N ALA A 17 6.17 10.38 10.95
CA ALA A 17 6.31 11.83 10.74
C ALA A 17 5.55 12.63 11.81
N ALA A 18 4.33 12.21 12.16
CA ALA A 18 3.57 12.79 13.25
C ALA A 18 4.33 12.68 14.60
N HIS A 19 4.97 11.54 14.88
CA HIS A 19 5.75 11.37 16.10
C HIS A 19 6.98 12.30 16.18
N HIS A 20 7.69 12.53 15.08
CA HIS A 20 8.80 13.49 15.07
C HIS A 20 8.34 14.90 15.40
N ILE A 21 7.22 15.34 14.80
CA ILE A 21 6.64 16.66 15.05
C ILE A 21 6.17 16.76 16.52
N LEU A 22 5.44 15.76 17.01
CA LEU A 22 4.93 15.73 18.39
C LEU A 22 6.03 15.75 19.45
N ARG A 23 7.22 15.18 19.14
CA ARG A 23 8.38 15.21 20.03
C ARG A 23 9.18 16.50 19.95
N GLY A 24 8.79 17.45 19.08
CA GLY A 24 9.53 18.68 18.85
C GLY A 24 10.86 18.48 18.12
N GLU A 25 11.03 17.36 17.42
CA GLU A 25 12.26 17.04 16.69
C GLU A 25 12.33 17.76 15.33
N THR A 26 11.18 18.19 14.79
CA THR A 26 11.08 18.96 13.53
C THR A 26 9.75 19.71 13.47
N ASP A 27 9.71 20.80 12.71
CA ASP A 27 8.50 21.60 12.50
C ASP A 27 7.66 21.11 11.31
N VAL A 28 8.32 20.49 10.32
CA VAL A 28 7.67 20.02 9.07
C VAL A 28 8.31 18.69 8.63
N MET A 29 7.49 17.79 8.09
CA MET A 29 7.95 16.58 7.40
C MET A 29 7.11 16.28 6.16
N LEU A 30 7.78 15.95 5.06
CA LEU A 30 7.14 15.32 3.91
C LEU A 30 7.13 13.80 4.12
N CYS A 31 5.95 13.19 4.09
CA CYS A 31 5.78 11.76 4.30
C CYS A 31 4.76 11.16 3.32
N GLY A 32 4.88 9.86 3.06
CA GLY A 32 3.99 9.13 2.16
C GLY A 32 4.64 7.86 1.62
N GLY A 33 4.08 7.35 0.53
CA GLY A 33 4.60 6.20 -0.20
C GLY A 33 4.08 6.23 -1.65
N SER A 34 4.78 5.53 -2.54
CA SER A 34 4.43 5.36 -3.94
C SER A 34 4.63 3.91 -4.34
N ASP A 35 3.79 3.41 -5.24
CA ASP A 35 3.88 2.05 -5.75
C ASP A 35 3.64 2.04 -7.27
N ALA A 36 4.31 1.12 -7.96
CA ALA A 36 4.18 0.86 -9.39
C ALA A 36 4.29 -0.65 -9.70
N ALA A 37 3.75 -1.50 -8.80
CA ALA A 37 3.86 -2.96 -8.90
C ALA A 37 3.01 -3.61 -10.02
N ILE A 38 2.34 -2.84 -10.88
CA ILE A 38 1.60 -3.36 -12.05
C ILE A 38 2.58 -3.67 -13.18
N ILE A 39 3.34 -4.74 -13.00
CA ILE A 39 4.33 -5.29 -13.94
C ILE A 39 4.20 -6.81 -14.02
N PRO A 40 4.61 -7.47 -15.12
CA PRO A 40 4.36 -8.90 -15.33
C PRO A 40 4.85 -9.80 -14.18
N ILE A 41 6.05 -9.53 -13.64
CA ILE A 41 6.61 -10.31 -12.54
C ILE A 41 5.87 -10.09 -11.21
N GLY A 42 5.48 -8.84 -10.93
CA GLY A 42 4.71 -8.49 -9.72
C GLY A 42 3.32 -9.11 -9.76
N LEU A 43 2.62 -8.97 -10.89
CA LEU A 43 1.31 -9.58 -11.12
C LEU A 43 1.39 -11.11 -11.03
N GLY A 44 2.38 -11.73 -11.68
CA GLY A 44 2.59 -13.18 -11.66
C GLY A 44 2.78 -13.74 -10.25
N GLY A 45 3.54 -13.04 -9.40
CA GLY A 45 3.71 -13.42 -8.00
C GLY A 45 2.38 -13.43 -7.22
N PHE A 46 1.61 -12.35 -7.30
CA PHE A 46 0.32 -12.27 -6.60
C PHE A 46 -0.73 -13.27 -7.15
N VAL A 47 -0.68 -13.59 -8.45
CA VAL A 47 -1.49 -14.67 -9.05
C VAL A 47 -1.09 -16.03 -8.49
N ALA A 48 0.21 -16.34 -8.41
CA ALA A 48 0.70 -17.61 -7.86
C ALA A 48 0.31 -17.80 -6.39
N CYS A 49 0.32 -16.72 -5.60
CA CYS A 49 -0.15 -16.72 -4.22
C CYS A 49 -1.68 -16.75 -4.07
N ARG A 50 -2.44 -16.71 -5.18
CA ARG A 50 -3.92 -16.63 -5.20
C ARG A 50 -4.47 -15.42 -4.43
N ALA A 51 -3.72 -14.32 -4.40
CA ALA A 51 -4.08 -13.10 -3.67
C ALA A 51 -5.00 -12.16 -4.46
N LEU A 52 -5.11 -12.35 -5.80
CA LEU A 52 -5.91 -11.50 -6.67
C LEU A 52 -7.27 -12.13 -7.02
N SER A 53 -8.26 -11.28 -7.25
CA SER A 53 -9.55 -11.66 -7.83
C SER A 53 -9.35 -12.28 -9.21
N GLN A 54 -10.06 -13.37 -9.50
CA GLN A 54 -10.07 -14.02 -10.83
C GLN A 54 -11.28 -13.61 -11.68
N ARG A 55 -12.04 -12.58 -11.27
CA ARG A 55 -13.23 -12.08 -11.98
C ARG A 55 -12.85 -11.28 -13.23
N ASN A 56 -12.25 -11.96 -14.20
CA ASN A 56 -11.74 -11.34 -15.42
C ASN A 56 -12.86 -10.91 -16.40
N ALA A 57 -14.05 -11.51 -16.31
CA ALA A 57 -15.19 -11.21 -17.19
C ALA A 57 -15.91 -9.88 -16.84
N ASP A 58 -15.73 -9.36 -15.62
CA ASP A 58 -16.38 -8.13 -15.14
C ASP A 58 -15.40 -7.38 -14.20
N PRO A 59 -14.29 -6.84 -14.74
CA PRO A 59 -13.16 -6.34 -13.96
C PRO A 59 -13.50 -5.09 -13.13
N THR A 60 -14.47 -4.28 -13.60
CA THR A 60 -14.94 -3.11 -12.87
C THR A 60 -15.65 -3.47 -11.56
N LYS A 61 -16.07 -4.74 -11.40
CA LYS A 61 -16.66 -5.30 -10.17
C LYS A 61 -15.77 -6.36 -9.49
N ALA A 62 -14.49 -6.41 -9.85
CA ALA A 62 -13.57 -7.41 -9.30
C ALA A 62 -13.21 -7.14 -7.83
N SER A 63 -13.04 -5.87 -7.44
CA SER A 63 -12.86 -5.44 -6.05
C SER A 63 -14.22 -5.31 -5.37
N ARG A 64 -14.50 -6.21 -4.43
CA ARG A 64 -15.80 -6.30 -3.76
C ARG A 64 -15.66 -6.58 -2.25
N PRO A 65 -15.12 -5.61 -1.49
CA PRO A 65 -15.08 -5.69 -0.03
C PRO A 65 -16.44 -6.05 0.59
N TRP A 66 -16.50 -7.19 1.28
CA TRP A 66 -17.57 -7.61 2.20
C TRP A 66 -18.91 -7.83 1.48
N ASP A 67 -18.82 -8.18 0.19
CA ASP A 67 -19.95 -8.56 -0.65
C ASP A 67 -20.68 -9.78 -0.06
N VAL A 68 -21.98 -9.87 -0.37
CA VAL A 68 -22.95 -10.79 0.25
C VAL A 68 -22.79 -12.23 -0.23
#